data_AF-A0A815KTI6-F1
#
_entry.id   AF-A0A815KTI6-F1
#
_cell.length_a   1.000
_cell.length_b   1.000
_cell.length_c   1.000
_cell.angle_alpha   90.00
_cell.angle_beta   90.00
_cell.angle_gamma   90.00
#
_symmetry.space_group_name_H-M   'P 1'
#
loop_
_entity.id
_entity.type
_entity.pdbx_description
1 polymer ?
#
loop_
_entity_poly.entity_id
_entity_poly.type
_entity_poly.pdbx_seq_one_letter_code
_entity_poly.pdbx_strand_id
1 'polypeptide(L)'
;MVEDWSQWLDLLLNDLLKPYSNFSAEKYTKRAKLILLNWSFSCSMVISDLALRSAASFGSFHLICLLYDEYLFYLIEHKIALHEQKTPIAVMAEVILF
;
A
#
# COMPACT_ATOMS: atom_id res chain seq x y z
N MET A 1 10.65 9.80 -12.92
CA MET A 1 11.09 8.50 -12.37
C MET A 1 10.27 8.14 -11.14
N VAL A 2 10.31 8.92 -10.05
CA VAL A 2 9.47 8.69 -8.86
C VAL A 2 7.98 8.90 -9.17
N GLU A 3 7.62 9.94 -9.93
CA GLU A 3 6.22 10.19 -10.30
C GLU A 3 5.65 9.05 -11.17
N ASP A 4 6.46 8.50 -12.08
CA ASP A 4 6.05 7.40 -12.96
C ASP A 4 5.73 6.13 -12.15
N TRP A 5 6.57 5.82 -11.15
CA TRP A 5 6.35 4.70 -10.23
C TRP A 5 5.15 4.92 -9.31
N SER A 6 4.94 6.15 -8.81
CA SER A 6 3.76 6.50 -8.02
C SER A 6 2.47 6.34 -8.83
N GLN A 7 2.46 6.85 -10.07
CA GLN A 7 1.33 6.69 -10.97
C GLN A 7 1.07 5.21 -11.29
N TRP A 8 2.13 4.44 -11.55
CA TRP A 8 2.01 3.01 -11.80
C TRP A 8 1.42 2.26 -10.60
N LEU A 9 1.83 2.60 -9.37
CA LEU A 9 1.27 2.00 -8.15
C LEU A 9 -0.21 2.33 -7.96
N ASP A 10 -0.64 3.56 -8.25
CA ASP A 10 -2.05 3.91 -8.19
C ASP A 10 -2.88 3.12 -9.21
N LEU A 11 -2.39 3.01 -10.45
CA LEU A 11 -3.01 2.19 -11.49
C LEU A 11 -3.09 0.72 -11.09
N LEU A 12 -2.01 0.16 -10.54
CA LEU A 12 -1.98 -1.21 -10.03
C LEU A 12 -3.03 -1.42 -8.94
N LEU A 13 -3.12 -0.51 -7.95
CA LEU A 13 -4.12 -0.60 -6.90
C LEU A 13 -5.54 -0.49 -7.46
N ASN A 14 -5.77 0.39 -8.42
CA ASN A 14 -7.06 0.50 -9.12
C ASN A 14 -7.44 -0.83 -9.76
N ASP A 15 -6.54 -1.47 -10.50
CA ASP A 15 -6.80 -2.73 -11.17
C ASP A 15 -7.03 -3.88 -10.17
N LEU A 16 -6.26 -3.93 -9.08
CA LEU A 16 -6.40 -4.95 -8.04
C LEU A 16 -7.70 -4.81 -7.23
N LEU A 17 -8.20 -3.59 -7.06
CA LEU A 17 -9.41 -3.30 -6.29
C LEU A 17 -10.68 -3.18 -7.13
N LYS A 18 -10.56 -2.97 -8.45
CA LYS A 18 -11.70 -2.90 -9.37
C LYS A 18 -12.66 -4.09 -9.27
N PRO A 19 -12.21 -5.36 -9.16
CA PRO A 19 -13.13 -6.49 -8.98
C PRO A 19 -13.94 -6.40 -7.68
N TYR A 20 -13.48 -5.62 -6.70
CA TYR A 20 -14.08 -5.50 -5.38
C TYR A 20 -14.98 -4.26 -5.23
N SER A 21 -15.07 -3.38 -6.24
CA SER A 21 -15.76 -2.08 -6.15
C SER A 21 -17.23 -2.18 -5.76
N ASN A 22 -17.91 -3.27 -6.14
CA ASN A 22 -19.34 -3.47 -5.90
C ASN A 22 -19.63 -4.29 -4.63
N PHE A 23 -18.60 -4.68 -3.88
CA PHE A 23 -18.77 -5.40 -2.61
C PHE A 23 -18.98 -4.44 -1.44
N SER A 24 -19.34 -4.99 -0.27
CA SER A 24 -19.45 -4.20 0.96
C SER A 24 -18.14 -3.51 1.32
N ALA A 25 -18.26 -2.36 2.00
CA ALA A 25 -17.15 -1.59 2.55
C ALA A 25 -16.15 -2.49 3.32
N GLU A 26 -16.65 -3.35 4.22
CA GLU A 26 -15.81 -4.29 4.97
C GLU A 26 -14.96 -5.18 4.07
N LYS A 27 -15.55 -5.76 3.02
CA LYS A 27 -14.85 -6.67 2.11
C LYS A 27 -13.86 -5.92 1.22
N TYR A 28 -14.21 -4.71 0.80
CA TYR A 28 -13.31 -3.82 0.06
C TYR A 28 -12.08 -3.44 0.92
N THR A 29 -12.33 -2.94 2.13
CA THR A 29 -11.32 -2.56 3.11
C THR A 29 -10.39 -3.71 3.46
N LYS A 30 -10.95 -4.91 3.74
CA LYS A 30 -10.17 -6.11 3.99
C LYS A 30 -9.24 -6.46 2.82
N ARG A 31 -9.74 -6.32 1.59
CA ARG A 31 -8.94 -6.61 0.40
C ARG A 31 -7.84 -5.56 0.20
N ALA A 32 -8.14 -4.28 0.36
CA ALA A 32 -7.17 -3.21 0.26
C ALA A 32 -6.03 -3.39 1.27
N LYS A 33 -6.36 -3.65 2.54
CA LYS A 33 -5.36 -3.93 3.59
C LYS A 33 -4.52 -5.18 3.30
N LEU A 34 -5.12 -6.22 2.70
CA LEU A 34 -4.37 -7.42 2.29
C LEU A 34 -3.37 -7.13 1.15
N ILE A 35 -3.67 -6.21 0.24
CA ILE A 35 -2.72 -5.78 -0.80
C ILE A 35 -1.52 -5.10 -0.16
N LEU A 36 -1.74 -4.19 0.80
CA LEU A 36 -0.65 -3.56 1.56
C LEU A 36 0.22 -4.59 2.28
N LEU A 37 -0.41 -5.54 2.99
CA LEU A 37 0.30 -6.59 3.70
C LEU A 37 1.18 -7.44 2.76
N ASN A 38 0.66 -7.82 1.60
CA ASN A 38 1.40 -8.59 0.61
C ASN A 38 2.59 -7.79 0.07
N TRP A 39 2.41 -6.50 -0.21
CA TRP A 39 3.49 -5.60 -0.62
C TRP A 39 4.60 -5.55 0.44
N SER A 40 4.26 -5.23 1.69
CA SER A 40 5.24 -5.12 2.79
C SER A 40 5.96 -6.45 3.06
N PHE A 41 5.26 -7.59 2.92
CA PHE A 41 5.88 -8.91 3.02
C PHE A 41 6.90 -9.15 1.91
N SER A 42 6.55 -8.85 0.65
CA SER A 42 7.47 -8.98 -0.49
C SER A 42 8.69 -8.07 -0.33
N CYS A 43 8.50 -6.81 0.08
CA CYS A 43 9.61 -5.90 0.36
C CYS A 43 10.50 -6.42 1.49
N SER A 44 9.93 -6.94 2.58
CA SER A 44 10.69 -7.50 3.71
C SER A 44 11.58 -8.68 3.32
N MET A 45 11.08 -9.56 2.44
CA MET A 45 11.86 -10.69 1.92
C MET A 45 13.06 -10.21 1.11
N VAL A 46 12.87 -9.22 0.23
CA VAL A 46 13.96 -8.66 -0.58
C VAL A 46 14.96 -7.88 0.28
N ILE A 47 14.49 -7.08 1.23
CA ILE A 47 15.37 -6.33 2.17
C ILE A 47 16.22 -7.30 2.98
N SER A 48 15.62 -8.35 3.55
CA SER A 48 16.33 -9.36 4.35
C SER A 48 17.42 -10.06 3.54
N ASP A 49 17.09 -10.41 2.30
CA ASP A 49 18.00 -11.04 1.36
C ASP A 49 19.19 -10.14 0.97
N LEU A 50 18.93 -8.88 0.65
CA LEU A 50 19.97 -7.88 0.34
C LEU A 50 20.86 -7.59 1.55
N ALA A 51 20.29 -7.54 2.76
CA ALA A 51 21.03 -7.33 4.00
C ALA A 51 21.99 -8.50 4.27
N LEU A 52 21.50 -9.74 4.19
CA LEU A 52 22.30 -10.94 4.40
C LEU A 52 23.47 -11.04 3.41
N ARG A 53 23.25 -10.62 2.16
CA ARG A 53 24.30 -10.58 1.15
C ARG A 53 25.20 -9.36 1.22
N SER A 54 24.94 -8.41 2.12
CA SER A 54 25.62 -7.10 2.17
C SER A 54 25.65 -6.43 0.79
N ALA A 55 24.55 -6.53 0.05
CA ALA A 55 24.46 -6.03 -1.31
C ALA A 55 24.62 -4.50 -1.34
N ALA A 56 25.42 -3.97 -2.27
CA ALA A 56 25.64 -2.53 -2.41
C ALA A 56 24.35 -1.72 -2.65
N SER A 57 23.30 -2.36 -3.18
CA SER A 57 21.99 -1.75 -3.42
C SER A 57 21.08 -1.70 -2.18
N PHE A 58 21.46 -2.32 -1.05
CA PHE A 58 20.61 -2.42 0.14
C PHE A 58 20.08 -1.06 0.60
N GLY A 59 20.96 -0.07 0.77
CA GLY A 59 20.58 1.25 1.29
C GLY A 59 19.55 1.95 0.41
N SER A 60 19.82 2.05 -0.90
CA SER A 60 18.91 2.70 -1.84
C SER A 60 17.58 1.98 -1.96
N PHE A 61 17.59 0.64 -2.01
CA PHE A 61 16.35 -0.14 -2.06
C PHE A 61 15.52 0.03 -0.78
N HIS A 62 16.16 0.01 0.39
CA HIS A 62 15.49 0.19 1.66
C HIS A 62 14.80 1.55 1.77
N LEU A 63 15.45 2.64 1.35
CA LEU A 63 14.85 3.98 1.31
C LEU A 63 13.65 4.06 0.35
N ILE A 64 13.76 3.42 -0.82
CA ILE A 64 12.65 3.33 -1.78
C ILE A 64 11.46 2.57 -1.18
N CYS A 65 11.70 1.45 -0.50
CA CYS A 65 10.65 0.70 0.18
C CYS A 65 9.96 1.52 1.27
N LEU A 66 10.71 2.26 2.10
CA LEU A 66 10.12 3.13 3.12
C LEU A 66 9.19 4.19 2.52
N LEU A 67 9.62 4.84 1.43
CA LEU A 67 8.81 5.83 0.74
C LEU A 67 7.53 5.23 0.17
N TYR A 68 7.63 4.08 -0.50
CA TYR A 68 6.47 3.47 -1.14
C TYR A 68 5.52 2.76 -0.16
N ASP A 69 6.01 2.28 0.98
CA ASP A 69 5.14 1.79 2.06
C ASP A 69 4.22 2.91 2.58
N GLU A 70 4.76 4.10 2.83
CA GLU A 70 3.97 5.25 3.26
C GLU A 70 3.01 5.74 2.16
N TYR A 71 3.48 5.79 0.91
CA TYR A 71 2.64 6.18 -0.23
C TYR A 71 1.49 5.20 -0.50
N LEU A 72 1.74 3.89 -0.43
CA LEU A 72 0.71 2.87 -0.61
C LEU A 72 -0.31 2.86 0.52
N PHE A 73 0.14 3.07 1.76
CA PHE A 73 -0.75 3.27 2.89
C PHE A 73 -1.70 4.45 2.63
N TYR A 74 -1.17 5.61 2.24
CA TYR A 74 -1.97 6.78 1.87
C TYR A 74 -2.99 6.48 0.74
N LEU A 75 -2.56 5.83 -0.34
CA LEU A 75 -3.45 5.49 -1.46
C LEU A 75 -4.57 4.55 -1.05
N ILE A 76 -4.27 3.55 -0.23
CA ILE A 76 -5.26 2.57 0.24
C ILE A 76 -6.31 3.24 1.13
N GLU A 77 -5.88 4.07 2.08
CA GLU A 77 -6.80 4.82 2.94
C GLU A 77 -7.71 5.75 2.13
N HIS A 78 -7.14 6.44 1.13
CA HIS A 78 -7.92 7.29 0.24
C HIS A 78 -8.95 6.48 -0.58
N LYS A 79 -8.58 5.30 -1.09
CA LYS A 79 -9.51 4.42 -1.84
C LYS A 79 -10.62 3.87 -0.95
N ILE A 80 -10.32 3.49 0.28
CA ILE A 80 -11.32 3.04 1.27
C ILE A 80 -12.29 4.19 1.57
N ALA A 81 -11.77 5.38 1.86
CA ALA A 81 -12.60 6.56 2.15
C ALA A 81 -13.55 6.92 1.00
N LEU A 82 -13.05 6.90 -0.24
CA LEU A 82 -13.87 7.09 -1.44
C LEU A 82 -14.95 6.02 -1.58
N HIS A 83 -14.62 4.75 -1.30
CA HIS A 83 -15.58 3.63 -1.37
C HIS A 83 -16.68 3.75 -0.31
N GLU A 84 -16.33 4.17 0.90
CA GLU A 84 -17.26 4.35 2.02
C GLU A 84 -18.01 5.70 2.00
N GLN A 85 -17.72 6.58 1.04
CA GLN A 85 -18.20 7.98 1.02
C GLN A 85 -17.86 8.75 2.31
N LYS A 86 -16.77 8.36 2.97
CA LYS A 86 -16.25 9.03 4.17
C LYS A 86 -15.11 9.96 3.78
N THR A 87 -14.83 10.94 4.63
CA THR A 87 -13.60 11.72 4.49
C THR A 87 -12.40 10.83 4.88
N PRO A 88 -11.22 10.97 4.22
CA PRO A 88 -10.04 10.18 4.55
C PRO A 88 -9.66 10.24 6.04
N ILE A 89 -9.87 11.38 6.69
CA ILE A 89 -9.59 11.54 8.12
C ILE A 89 -10.54 10.74 9.03
N ALA A 90 -11.79 10.52 8.60
CA ALA A 90 -12.75 9.71 9.35
C ALA A 90 -12.37 8.22 9.30
N VAL A 91 -11.82 7.74 8.18
CA VAL A 91 -11.31 6.37 8.05
C VAL A 91 -10.04 6.17 8.88
N MET A 92 -9.12 7.14 8.85
CA MET A 92 -7.89 7.11 9.66
C MET A 92 -8.17 7.00 11.17
N ALA A 93 -9.21 7.68 11.67
CA ALA A 93 -9.60 7.63 13.07
C ALA A 93 -10.09 6.23 13.52
N GLU A 94 -10.70 5.46 12.61
CA GLU A 94 -11.11 4.08 12.89
C GLU A 94 -9.91 3.11 12.92
N VAL A 95 -8.81 3.43 12.24
CA VAL A 95 -7.59 2.60 12.17
C VAL A 95 -6.68 2.78 13.38
N ILE A 96 -6.61 3.99 13.97
CA ILE A 96 -5.78 4.28 15.16
C ILE A 96 -6.39 3.69 16.45
N LEU A 97 -7.67 3.33 16.44
CA LEU A 97 -8.39 2.78 17.59
C LEU A 97 -8.33 1.23 17.71
N PHE A 98 -7.46 0.55 16.96
CA PHE A 98 -7.19 -0.89 17.10
C PHE A 98 -5.73 -1.18 17.45
#